data_AF-A0A0K2RB60-F1
#
_entry.id   AF-A0A0K2RB60-F1
#
_cell.length_a   1.000
_cell.length_b   1.000
_cell.length_c   1.000
_cell.angle_alpha   90.00
_cell.angle_beta   90.00
_cell.angle_gamma   90.00
#
_symmetry.space_group_name_H-M   'P 1'
#
loop_
_entity.id
_entity.type
_entity.pdbx_description
1 polymer ?
#
loop_
_entity_poly.entity_id
_entity_poly.type
_entity_poly.pdbx_seq_one_letter_code
_entity_poly.pdbx_strand_id
1 'polypeptide(L)'
;MTTQPTVGALENKNLAVSAIDLATSDGAKAALGGTLPSAGLLAQSDWVKTHEDAAQKVVNALVDTMHWISTHSAQEIADKLPQSYVQNSTISKDQYVAALNQDKGQFLPDGIMPAGGPKTIFDEEKTIGVDTSKVNIADTFTQKYAQAALKLEGYTATTTPAGNDG
;
A
#
# COMPACT_ATOMS: atom_id res chain seq x y z
N MET A 1 -15.22 -0.13 -1.92
CA MET A 1 -14.23 -0.93 -1.17
C MET A 1 -14.23 -0.47 0.28
N THR A 2 -14.25 -1.39 1.24
CA THR A 2 -14.24 -1.10 2.69
C THR A 2 -12.95 -1.64 3.29
N THR A 3 -12.35 -0.97 4.26
CA THR A 3 -11.06 -1.35 4.88
C THR A 3 -11.20 -1.62 6.38
N GLN A 4 -10.15 -2.20 6.99
CA GLN A 4 -10.02 -2.24 8.45
C GLN A 4 -9.99 -0.82 9.04
N PRO A 5 -10.47 -0.63 10.29
CA PRO A 5 -11.08 -1.62 11.19
C PRO A 5 -12.57 -1.91 10.92
N THR A 6 -13.18 -1.25 9.92
CA THR A 6 -14.62 -1.35 9.66
C THR A 6 -15.05 -2.76 9.22
N VAL A 7 -14.23 -3.43 8.39
CA VAL A 7 -14.48 -4.83 7.96
C VAL A 7 -14.58 -5.74 9.19
N GLY A 8 -13.55 -5.76 10.03
CA GLY A 8 -13.55 -6.56 11.26
C GLY A 8 -14.71 -6.21 12.20
N ALA A 9 -15.09 -4.94 12.32
CA ALA A 9 -16.23 -4.54 13.15
C ALA A 9 -17.58 -5.10 12.64
N LEU A 10 -17.77 -5.25 11.33
CA LEU A 10 -18.99 -5.81 10.74
C LEU A 10 -19.01 -7.34 10.80
N GLU A 11 -17.88 -7.98 10.49
CA GLU A 11 -17.73 -9.44 10.52
C GLU A 11 -17.89 -9.99 11.94
N ASN A 12 -17.28 -9.34 12.95
CA ASN A 12 -17.43 -9.73 14.35
C ASN A 12 -18.87 -9.64 14.87
N LYS A 13 -19.70 -8.79 14.26
CA LYS A 13 -21.13 -8.65 14.57
C LYS A 13 -22.00 -9.58 13.73
N ASN A 14 -21.42 -10.39 12.85
CA ASN A 14 -22.12 -11.21 11.86
C ASN A 14 -23.09 -10.39 10.98
N LEU A 15 -22.75 -9.13 10.69
CA LEU A 15 -23.58 -8.24 9.87
C LEU A 15 -23.16 -8.25 8.40
N ALA A 16 -21.92 -8.63 8.11
CA ALA A 16 -21.39 -8.73 6.77
C ALA A 16 -20.30 -9.79 6.71
N VAL A 17 -19.95 -10.19 5.49
CA VAL A 17 -18.76 -10.97 5.16
C VAL A 17 -18.09 -10.33 3.95
N SER A 18 -16.77 -10.41 3.88
CA SER A 18 -16.02 -9.98 2.70
C SER A 18 -16.36 -10.87 1.50
N ALA A 19 -17.03 -10.29 0.48
CA ALA A 19 -17.34 -11.01 -0.75
C ALA A 19 -16.11 -11.23 -1.63
N ILE A 20 -15.22 -10.23 -1.66
CA ILE A 20 -13.91 -10.26 -2.30
C ILE A 20 -12.96 -9.55 -1.33
N ASP A 21 -11.89 -10.23 -0.94
CA ASP A 21 -10.82 -9.64 -0.14
C ASP A 21 -9.67 -9.24 -1.06
N LEU A 22 -9.40 -7.93 -1.16
CA LEU A 22 -8.28 -7.37 -1.93
C LEU A 22 -7.13 -6.90 -1.02
N ALA A 23 -7.28 -7.03 0.31
CA ALA A 23 -6.26 -6.60 1.27
C ALA A 23 -5.08 -7.58 1.32
N THR A 24 -5.27 -8.82 0.89
CA THR A 24 -4.21 -9.82 0.75
C THR A 24 -3.71 -9.92 -0.69
N SER A 25 -2.41 -10.18 -0.86
CA SER A 25 -1.81 -10.39 -2.18
C SER A 25 -2.45 -11.55 -2.95
N ASP A 26 -2.88 -12.61 -2.25
CA ASP A 26 -3.54 -13.75 -2.86
C ASP A 26 -4.97 -13.43 -3.28
N GLY A 27 -5.71 -12.69 -2.46
CA GLY A 27 -7.04 -12.22 -2.79
C GLY A 27 -7.04 -11.27 -3.99
N ALA A 28 -6.09 -10.32 -4.05
CA ALA A 28 -5.90 -9.44 -5.20
C ALA A 28 -5.59 -10.23 -6.49
N LYS A 29 -4.67 -11.21 -6.42
CA LYS A 29 -4.35 -12.07 -7.58
C LYS A 29 -5.56 -12.88 -8.03
N ALA A 30 -6.33 -13.44 -7.10
CA ALA A 30 -7.50 -14.24 -7.42
C ALA A 30 -8.61 -13.42 -8.10
N ALA A 31 -8.81 -12.19 -7.65
CA ALA A 31 -9.87 -11.31 -8.16
C ALA A 31 -9.48 -10.54 -9.42
N LEU A 32 -8.23 -10.09 -9.51
CA LEU A 32 -7.76 -9.12 -10.52
C LEU A 32 -6.62 -9.63 -11.40
N GLY A 33 -6.11 -10.84 -11.14
CA GLY A 33 -5.03 -11.45 -11.91
C GLY A 33 -3.63 -10.90 -11.61
N GLY A 34 -3.48 -10.00 -10.63
CA GLY A 34 -2.20 -9.40 -10.27
C GLY A 34 -2.22 -8.71 -8.90
N THR A 35 -1.09 -8.10 -8.54
CA THR A 35 -0.99 -7.26 -7.34
C THR A 35 -1.71 -5.94 -7.56
N LEU A 36 -2.35 -5.41 -6.52
CA LEU A 36 -3.10 -4.15 -6.59
C LEU A 36 -2.45 -3.05 -5.71
N PRO A 37 -1.45 -2.30 -6.21
CA PRO A 37 -0.87 -1.20 -5.46
C PRO A 37 -1.88 -0.04 -5.35
N SER A 38 -2.65 -0.02 -4.26
CA SER A 38 -3.73 0.96 -4.07
C SER A 38 -3.24 2.24 -3.38
N ALA A 39 -2.54 2.11 -2.26
CA ALA A 39 -2.04 3.25 -1.49
C ALA A 39 -0.64 3.66 -2.00
N GLY A 40 -0.46 4.95 -2.28
CA GLY A 40 0.82 5.51 -2.71
C GLY A 40 0.92 7.01 -2.41
N LEU A 41 2.14 7.53 -2.39
CA LEU A 41 2.38 8.97 -2.28
C LEU A 41 2.15 9.62 -3.65
N LEU A 42 1.15 10.49 -3.74
CA LEU A 42 0.82 11.25 -4.94
C LEU A 42 1.23 12.71 -4.77
N ALA A 43 1.82 13.27 -5.81
CA ALA A 43 2.17 14.69 -5.88
C ALA A 43 2.12 15.16 -7.34
N GLN A 44 1.91 16.47 -7.55
CA GLN A 44 1.95 17.04 -8.90
C GLN A 44 3.39 16.96 -9.44
N SER A 45 3.52 16.54 -10.71
CA SER A 45 4.84 16.25 -11.29
C SER A 45 5.71 17.50 -11.45
N ASP A 46 5.11 18.67 -11.69
CA ASP A 46 5.78 19.98 -11.73
C ASP A 46 6.27 20.45 -10.36
N TRP A 47 5.48 20.23 -9.31
CA TRP A 47 5.89 20.48 -7.93
C TRP A 47 7.09 19.60 -7.56
N VAL A 48 7.02 18.30 -7.84
CA VAL A 48 8.12 17.35 -7.55
C VAL A 48 9.41 17.78 -8.25
N LYS A 49 9.34 18.16 -9.53
CA LYS A 49 10.52 18.62 -10.31
C LYS A 49 11.19 19.86 -9.71
N THR A 50 10.45 20.71 -9.02
CA THR A 50 10.96 21.95 -8.40
C THR A 50 11.28 21.79 -6.91
N HIS A 51 10.86 20.68 -6.28
CA HIS A 51 11.01 20.41 -4.85
C HIS A 51 11.60 19.00 -4.59
N GLU A 52 12.57 18.57 -5.42
CA GLU A 52 13.11 17.20 -5.35
C GLU A 52 13.65 16.84 -3.96
N ASP A 53 14.29 17.78 -3.25
CA ASP A 53 14.79 17.56 -1.88
C ASP A 53 13.66 17.31 -0.88
N ALA A 54 12.57 18.07 -0.97
CA ALA A 54 11.42 17.87 -0.09
C ALA A 54 10.71 16.54 -0.39
N ALA A 55 10.50 16.23 -1.68
CA ALA A 55 9.95 14.95 -2.10
C ALA A 55 10.81 13.78 -1.60
N GLN A 56 12.14 13.87 -1.75
CA GLN A 56 13.05 12.83 -1.28
C GLN A 56 12.96 12.62 0.24
N LYS A 57 12.93 13.69 1.05
CA LYS A 57 12.82 13.57 2.51
C LYS A 57 11.54 12.89 2.96
N VAL A 58 10.41 13.18 2.30
CA VAL A 58 9.14 12.50 2.58
C VAL A 58 9.25 11.02 2.22
N VAL A 59 9.79 10.69 1.05
CA VAL A 59 9.95 9.30 0.63
C VAL A 59 10.91 8.53 1.53
N ASN A 60 12.00 9.14 2.01
CA ASN A 60 12.90 8.51 2.99
C ASN A 60 12.14 8.07 4.24
N ALA A 61 11.38 8.99 4.85
CA ALA A 61 10.61 8.70 6.06
C ALA A 61 9.56 7.60 5.83
N LEU A 62 8.91 7.58 4.66
CA LEU A 62 7.93 6.56 4.33
C LEU A 62 8.57 5.18 4.09
N VAL A 63 9.69 5.11 3.37
CA VAL A 63 10.42 3.85 3.13
C VAL A 63 10.94 3.28 4.44
N ASP A 64 11.53 4.11 5.30
CA ASP A 64 11.97 3.69 6.64
C ASP A 64 10.80 3.18 7.49
N THR A 65 9.67 3.89 7.46
CA THR A 65 8.44 3.46 8.17
C THR A 65 7.92 2.12 7.63
N MET A 66 7.91 1.92 6.32
CA MET A 66 7.47 0.66 5.71
C MET A 66 8.40 -0.50 6.09
N HIS A 67 9.72 -0.27 6.08
CA HIS A 67 10.70 -1.24 6.53
C HIS A 67 10.51 -1.59 8.01
N TRP A 68 10.31 -0.58 8.86
CA TRP A 68 10.01 -0.75 10.28
C TRP A 68 8.75 -1.60 10.49
N ILE A 69 7.65 -1.26 9.79
CA ILE A 69 6.42 -2.07 9.82
C ILE A 69 6.74 -3.52 9.47
N SER A 70 7.48 -3.78 8.39
CA SER A 70 7.78 -5.14 7.94
C SER A 70 8.51 -5.99 8.99
N THR A 71 9.36 -5.38 9.81
CA THR A 71 10.22 -6.04 10.80
C THR A 71 9.61 -6.16 12.21
N HIS A 72 8.49 -5.49 12.47
CA HIS A 72 7.83 -5.48 13.79
C HIS A 72 6.51 -6.24 13.79
N SER A 73 6.12 -6.82 14.92
CA SER A 73 4.81 -7.48 15.08
C SER A 73 3.65 -6.49 14.97
N ALA A 74 2.45 -6.97 14.63
CA ALA A 74 1.24 -6.13 14.64
C ALA A 74 0.97 -5.51 16.02
N GLN A 75 1.36 -6.20 17.10
CA GLN A 75 1.27 -5.67 18.45
C GLN A 75 2.18 -4.45 18.63
N GLU A 76 3.46 -4.56 18.26
CA GLU A 76 4.42 -3.45 18.35
C GLU A 76 3.98 -2.26 17.49
N ILE A 77 3.43 -2.51 16.30
CA ILE A 77 2.86 -1.46 15.45
C ILE A 77 1.67 -0.79 16.15
N ALA A 78 0.71 -1.56 16.65
CA ALA A 78 -0.46 -1.04 17.36
C ALA A 78 -0.08 -0.27 18.64
N ASP A 79 1.00 -0.63 19.30
CA ASP A 79 1.54 0.07 20.47
C ASP A 79 2.14 1.45 20.14
N LYS A 80 2.50 1.70 18.87
CA LYS A 80 2.99 3.01 18.40
C LYS A 80 1.88 3.95 17.91
N LEU A 81 0.67 3.45 17.73
CA LEU A 81 -0.45 4.24 17.22
C LEU A 81 -1.21 4.94 18.35
N PRO A 82 -1.88 6.08 18.06
CA PRO A 82 -2.78 6.71 19.02
C PRO A 82 -3.87 5.73 19.48
N GLN A 83 -4.18 5.72 20.77
CA GLN A 83 -5.11 4.75 21.36
C GLN A 83 -6.47 4.70 20.65
N SER A 84 -7.00 5.85 20.23
CA SER A 84 -8.30 5.95 19.53
C SER A 84 -8.34 5.25 18.16
N TYR A 85 -7.19 4.99 17.55
CA TYR A 85 -7.07 4.29 16.27
C TYR A 85 -7.14 2.77 16.45
N VAL A 86 -6.59 2.27 17.55
CA VAL A 86 -6.48 0.83 17.81
C VAL A 86 -7.55 0.33 18.78
N GLN A 87 -8.23 1.21 19.50
CA GLN A 87 -9.29 0.86 20.44
C GLN A 87 -10.33 1.98 20.51
N ASN A 88 -11.58 1.64 20.20
CA ASN A 88 -12.72 2.56 20.30
C ASN A 88 -14.03 1.77 20.54
N SER A 89 -15.20 2.41 20.36
CA SER A 89 -16.50 1.78 20.63
C SER A 89 -16.89 0.66 19.65
N THR A 90 -16.17 0.51 18.53
CA THR A 90 -16.47 -0.51 17.50
C THR A 90 -15.41 -1.59 17.37
N ILE A 91 -14.19 -1.37 17.90
CA ILE A 91 -13.10 -2.34 17.82
C ILE A 91 -12.23 -2.33 19.09
N SER A 92 -11.82 -3.51 19.56
CA SER A 92 -10.81 -3.67 20.61
C SER A 92 -9.39 -3.69 20.03
N LYS A 93 -8.39 -3.41 20.87
CA LYS A 93 -6.97 -3.50 20.45
C LYS A 93 -6.59 -4.89 19.94
N ASP A 94 -7.08 -5.94 20.59
CA ASP A 94 -6.82 -7.32 20.15
C ASP A 94 -7.42 -7.60 18.77
N GLN A 95 -8.63 -7.09 18.51
CA GLN A 95 -9.26 -7.20 17.19
C GLN A 95 -8.49 -6.40 16.12
N TYR A 96 -7.98 -5.21 16.47
CA TYR A 96 -7.13 -4.42 15.58
C TYR A 96 -5.82 -5.17 15.26
N VAL A 97 -5.14 -5.73 16.26
CA VAL A 97 -3.90 -6.49 16.09
C VAL A 97 -4.12 -7.74 15.25
N ALA A 98 -5.24 -8.46 15.47
CA ALA A 98 -5.61 -9.62 14.66
C ALA A 98 -5.83 -9.24 13.18
N ALA A 99 -6.60 -8.19 12.93
CA ALA A 99 -6.84 -7.69 11.57
C ALA A 99 -5.55 -7.20 10.90
N LEU A 100 -4.71 -6.47 11.63
CA LEU A 100 -3.41 -6.03 11.11
C LEU A 100 -2.52 -7.22 10.78
N ASN A 101 -2.46 -8.28 11.60
CA ASN A 101 -1.69 -9.48 11.29
C ASN A 101 -2.13 -10.14 9.97
N GLN A 102 -3.43 -10.14 9.67
CA GLN A 102 -3.96 -10.68 8.41
C GLN A 102 -3.54 -9.81 7.22
N ASP A 103 -3.69 -8.49 7.33
CA ASP A 103 -3.60 -7.59 6.19
C ASP A 103 -2.23 -6.89 6.08
N LYS A 104 -1.28 -7.14 7.00
CA LYS A 104 0.03 -6.47 7.07
C LYS A 104 0.83 -6.62 5.77
N GLY A 105 0.63 -7.72 5.04
CA GLY A 105 1.30 -7.98 3.76
C GLY A 105 1.05 -6.92 2.69
N GLN A 106 0.02 -6.07 2.84
CA GLN A 106 -0.25 -4.96 1.92
C GLN A 106 0.77 -3.81 2.03
N PHE A 107 1.49 -3.70 3.15
CA PHE A 107 2.51 -2.68 3.37
C PHE A 107 3.85 -3.18 2.81
N LEU A 108 4.16 -2.79 1.58
CA LEU A 108 5.41 -3.20 0.91
C LEU A 108 6.62 -2.68 1.69
N PRO A 109 7.61 -3.53 2.02
CA PRO A 109 8.67 -3.23 2.99
C PRO A 109 9.70 -2.19 2.50
N ASP A 110 9.66 -1.83 1.22
CA ASP A 110 10.72 -1.07 0.55
C ASP A 110 10.21 0.11 -0.28
N GLY A 111 8.90 0.36 -0.31
CA GLY A 111 8.28 1.47 -1.05
C GLY A 111 8.45 1.39 -2.57
N ILE A 112 8.90 0.26 -3.10
CA ILE A 112 9.09 0.00 -4.53
C ILE A 112 7.74 -0.32 -5.16
N MET A 113 7.48 0.24 -6.34
CA MET A 113 6.27 -0.08 -7.11
C MET A 113 6.42 -1.51 -7.63
N PRO A 114 5.51 -2.45 -7.33
CA PRO A 114 5.67 -3.84 -7.70
C PRO A 114 5.42 -4.06 -9.19
N ALA A 115 6.21 -4.95 -9.80
CA ALA A 115 6.04 -5.37 -11.18
C ALA A 115 4.64 -5.91 -11.47
N GLY A 116 4.07 -5.46 -12.58
CA GLY A 116 2.69 -5.77 -13.00
C GLY A 116 1.62 -4.98 -12.23
N GLY A 117 1.95 -4.34 -11.11
CA GLY A 117 0.99 -3.59 -10.30
C GLY A 117 0.32 -2.43 -11.06
N PRO A 118 1.09 -1.50 -11.66
CA PRO A 118 0.52 -0.44 -12.48
C PRO A 118 -0.34 -0.96 -13.63
N LYS A 119 0.04 -2.09 -14.24
CA LYS A 119 -0.73 -2.72 -15.31
C LYS A 119 -2.08 -3.22 -14.81
N THR A 120 -2.13 -3.87 -13.65
CA THR A 120 -3.39 -4.33 -13.03
C THR A 120 -4.33 -3.16 -12.78
N ILE A 121 -3.85 -2.03 -12.26
CA ILE A 121 -4.65 -0.81 -12.07
C ILE A 121 -5.23 -0.32 -13.40
N PHE A 122 -4.42 -0.25 -14.46
CA PHE A 122 -4.89 0.21 -15.77
C PHE A 122 -5.93 -0.72 -16.40
N ASP A 123 -5.80 -2.03 -16.20
CA ASP A 123 -6.78 -2.99 -16.69
C ASP A 123 -8.10 -2.92 -15.89
N GLU A 124 -8.04 -2.64 -14.58
CA GLU A 124 -9.22 -2.33 -13.77
C GLU A 124 -9.94 -1.07 -14.28
N GLU A 125 -9.20 0.02 -14.48
CA GLU A 125 -9.73 1.30 -15.01
C GLU A 125 -10.41 1.10 -16.38
N LYS A 126 -9.80 0.35 -17.30
CA LYS A 126 -10.42 -0.04 -18.58
C LYS A 126 -11.70 -0.83 -18.38
N THR A 127 -11.71 -1.77 -17.43
CA THR A 127 -12.86 -2.63 -17.15
C THR A 127 -14.07 -1.80 -16.69
N ILE A 128 -13.83 -0.72 -15.95
CA ILE A 128 -14.89 0.22 -15.51
C ILE A 128 -15.20 1.33 -16.53
N GLY A 129 -14.60 1.26 -17.73
CA GLY A 129 -14.92 2.13 -18.86
C GLY A 129 -14.06 3.38 -19.00
N VAL A 130 -12.93 3.48 -18.29
CA VAL A 130 -11.99 4.60 -18.45
C VAL A 130 -11.12 4.42 -19.70
N ASP A 131 -11.10 5.43 -20.56
CA ASP A 131 -10.21 5.48 -21.72
C ASP A 131 -8.78 5.79 -21.29
N THR A 132 -7.97 4.74 -21.16
CA THR A 132 -6.54 4.82 -20.84
C THR A 132 -5.64 4.83 -22.10
N SER A 133 -6.21 4.87 -23.31
CA SER A 133 -5.45 4.71 -24.57
C SER A 133 -4.39 5.80 -24.80
N LYS A 134 -4.55 6.96 -24.16
CA LYS A 134 -3.63 8.11 -24.26
C LYS A 134 -2.66 8.21 -23.08
N VAL A 135 -2.73 7.28 -22.12
CA VAL A 135 -1.92 7.31 -20.91
C VAL A 135 -0.77 6.32 -21.07
N ASN A 136 0.45 6.82 -20.93
CA ASN A 136 1.64 5.98 -20.86
C ASN A 136 1.88 5.56 -19.40
N ILE A 137 1.93 4.25 -19.12
CA ILE A 137 2.04 3.72 -17.75
C ILE A 137 3.30 4.23 -17.05
N ALA A 138 4.43 4.25 -17.77
CA ALA A 138 5.72 4.69 -17.25
C ALA A 138 5.73 6.14 -16.74
N ASP A 139 4.79 6.98 -17.20
CA ASP A 139 4.71 8.39 -16.80
C ASP A 139 3.88 8.59 -15.52
N THR A 140 3.24 7.54 -14.99
CA THR A 140 2.33 7.62 -13.84
C THR A 140 3.00 7.35 -12.49
N PHE A 141 4.24 6.87 -12.49
CA PHE A 141 5.00 6.60 -11.27
C PHE A 141 6.49 6.83 -11.46
N THR A 142 7.23 6.95 -10.36
CA THR A 142 8.69 6.97 -10.39
C THR A 142 9.22 6.22 -9.17
N GLN A 143 10.32 5.48 -9.38
CA GLN A 143 10.99 4.73 -8.32
C GLN A 143 12.29 5.41 -7.86
N LYS A 144 12.65 6.54 -8.49
CA LYS A 144 13.88 7.31 -8.22
C LYS A 144 14.05 7.56 -6.71
N TYR A 145 13.00 8.08 -6.07
CA TYR A 145 13.06 8.48 -4.67
C TYR A 145 13.12 7.27 -3.72
N ALA A 146 12.35 6.22 -3.99
CA ALA A 146 12.35 5.00 -3.17
C ALA A 146 13.70 4.27 -3.25
N GLN A 147 14.27 4.15 -4.45
CA GLN A 147 15.61 3.57 -4.64
C GLN A 147 16.71 4.35 -3.92
N ALA A 148 16.63 5.69 -3.96
CA ALA A 148 17.56 6.54 -3.22
C ALA A 148 17.39 6.40 -1.70
N ALA A 149 16.15 6.28 -1.20
CA ALA A 149 15.86 6.03 0.20
C ALA A 149 16.43 4.69 0.68
N LEU A 150 16.21 3.60 -0.06
CA LEU A 150 16.77 2.28 0.28
C LEU A 150 18.30 2.32 0.38
N LYS A 151 18.96 3.04 -0.54
CA LYS A 151 20.41 3.23 -0.49
C LYS A 151 20.85 4.04 0.72
N LEU A 152 20.12 5.09 1.08
CA LEU A 152 20.41 5.93 2.24
C LEU A 152 20.31 5.12 3.55
N GLU A 153 19.23 4.36 3.71
CA GLU A 153 18.96 3.58 4.93
C GLU A 153 19.75 2.25 4.98
N GLY A 154 20.38 1.85 3.88
CA GLY A 154 21.13 0.60 3.79
C GLY A 154 20.24 -0.64 3.66
N TYR A 155 19.04 -0.49 3.12
CA TYR A 155 18.08 -1.56 2.88
C TYR A 155 18.20 -2.14 1.48
N THR A 156 17.96 -3.44 1.37
CA THR A 156 17.90 -4.15 0.07
C THR A 156 16.46 -4.25 -0.37
N ALA A 157 16.17 -3.87 -1.61
CA ALA A 157 14.85 -4.08 -2.21
C ALA A 157 14.51 -5.58 -2.24
N THR A 158 13.29 -5.91 -1.83
CA THR A 158 12.73 -7.27 -1.84
C THR A 158 11.61 -7.40 -2.86
N THR A 159 10.96 -6.29 -3.19
CA THR A 159 9.95 -6.17 -4.23
C THR A 159 10.62 -6.10 -5.60
N THR A 160 10.14 -6.91 -6.55
CA THR A 160 10.53 -6.77 -7.96
C THR A 160 9.97 -5.45 -8.51
N PRO A 161 10.80 -4.52 -8.98
CA PRO A 161 10.36 -3.20 -9.41
C PRO A 161 9.55 -3.26 -10.72
N ALA A 162 8.56 -2.39 -10.81
CA ALA A 162 7.79 -2.14 -12.03
C ALA A 162 8.66 -1.66 -13.18
N GLY A 163 8.39 -2.22 -14.37
CA GLY A 163 8.98 -1.78 -15.63
C GLY A 163 8.16 -0.67 -16.28
N ASN A 164 8.56 -0.25 -17.49
CA ASN A 164 7.83 0.81 -18.22
C ASN A 164 6.37 0.42 -18.55
N ASP A 165 6.10 -0.87 -18.69
CA ASP A 165 4.77 -1.40 -18.99
C ASP A 165 3.97 -1.78 -17.72
N GLY A 166 4.51 -1.45 -16.54
CA GLY A 166 3.99 -1.87 -15.24
C GLY A 166 4.67 -3.13 -14.72
#